data_AF-A0A2S9YJT4-F1
#
_entry.id   AF-A0A2S9YJT4-F1
#
_cell.length_a   1.000
_cell.length_b   1.000
_cell.length_c   1.000
_cell.angle_alpha   90.00
_cell.angle_beta   90.00
_cell.angle_gamma   90.00
#
_symmetry.space_group_name_H-M   'P 1'
#
loop_
_entity.id
_entity.type
_entity.pdbx_description
1 polymer ?
#
loop_
_entity_poly.entity_id
_entity_poly.type
_entity_poly.pdbx_seq_one_letter_code
_entity_poly.pdbx_strand_id
1 'polypeptide(L)'
;MLAPALLLASPTTSAAQSEAEVPAAYVKVALTLDGSTFEHPGFLMASDEEGVFVIEHSDKAHEIKVSFRELGESSSTVLVEYAIGGRTQWLEELEVAAARDTELSKGKSKLTINVDPQGSKDSSRDDEDKVEGPDHDEDDPLGGLLK
;
A
#
# COMPACT_ATOMS: atom_id res chain seq x y z
N MET A 1 -52.58 -9.12 -45.12
CA MET A 1 -52.24 -8.17 -44.04
C MET A 1 -51.85 -8.97 -42.80
N LEU A 2 -51.01 -8.39 -41.94
CA LEU A 2 -50.32 -8.92 -40.73
C LEU A 2 -49.09 -9.81 -41.00
N ALA A 3 -47.91 -9.65 -40.37
CA ALA A 3 -47.20 -8.59 -39.66
C ALA A 3 -45.72 -9.09 -39.52
N PRO A 4 -44.67 -8.23 -39.50
CA PRO A 4 -43.29 -8.69 -39.33
C PRO A 4 -42.96 -8.93 -37.84
N ALA A 5 -42.29 -10.05 -37.54
CA ALA A 5 -41.77 -10.36 -36.22
C ALA A 5 -40.51 -9.52 -35.94
N LEU A 6 -40.60 -8.57 -35.01
CA LEU A 6 -39.47 -7.82 -34.47
C LEU A 6 -38.69 -8.71 -33.50
N LEU A 7 -37.47 -9.09 -33.88
CA LEU A 7 -36.46 -9.63 -32.97
C LEU A 7 -35.89 -8.47 -32.12
N LEU A 8 -36.30 -8.39 -30.86
CA LEU A 8 -35.67 -7.54 -29.86
C LEU A 8 -34.34 -8.18 -29.46
N ALA A 9 -33.23 -7.63 -29.92
CA ALA A 9 -31.90 -7.93 -29.37
C ALA A 9 -31.79 -7.20 -28.02
N SER A 10 -31.82 -7.95 -26.92
CA SER A 10 -31.52 -7.42 -25.60
C SER A 10 -30.07 -6.92 -25.58
N PRO A 11 -29.79 -5.69 -25.09
CA PRO A 11 -28.41 -5.35 -24.75
C PRO A 11 -28.00 -6.21 -23.57
N THR A 12 -27.13 -7.19 -23.79
CA THR A 12 -26.36 -7.80 -22.71
C THR A 12 -25.51 -6.68 -22.12
N THR A 13 -26.01 -6.09 -21.04
CA THR A 13 -25.21 -5.27 -20.14
C THR A 13 -24.13 -6.20 -19.62
N SER A 14 -22.93 -6.09 -20.19
CA SER A 14 -21.73 -6.64 -19.58
C SER A 14 -21.61 -5.95 -18.24
N ALA A 15 -21.94 -6.66 -17.17
CA ALA A 15 -21.60 -6.24 -15.83
C ALA A 15 -20.06 -6.25 -15.78
N ALA A 16 -19.45 -5.09 -16.02
CA ALA A 16 -18.11 -4.84 -15.54
C ALA A 16 -18.17 -5.12 -14.04
N GLN A 17 -17.50 -6.19 -13.61
CA GLN A 17 -17.24 -6.40 -12.20
C GLN A 17 -16.57 -5.13 -11.71
N SER A 18 -17.25 -4.37 -10.85
CA SER A 18 -16.57 -3.31 -10.11
C SER A 18 -15.56 -4.03 -9.23
N GLU A 19 -14.29 -4.03 -9.64
CA GLU A 19 -13.20 -4.33 -8.72
C GLU A 19 -13.40 -3.41 -7.52
N ALA A 20 -13.42 -3.99 -6.33
CA ALA A 20 -13.56 -3.22 -5.11
C ALA A 20 -12.39 -2.21 -5.09
N GLU A 21 -12.73 -0.92 -5.05
CA GLU A 21 -11.74 0.13 -5.02
C GLU A 21 -10.98 0.04 -3.69
N VAL A 22 -9.71 -0.32 -3.75
CA VAL A 22 -8.84 -0.37 -2.57
C VAL A 22 -8.46 1.06 -2.21
N PRO A 23 -8.89 1.60 -1.06
CA PRO A 23 -8.70 3.03 -0.77
C PRO A 23 -7.31 3.34 -0.21
N ALA A 24 -6.62 2.35 0.37
CA ALA A 24 -5.32 2.51 0.99
C ALA A 24 -4.59 1.16 1.08
N ALA A 25 -3.26 1.21 1.20
CA ALA A 25 -2.42 0.03 1.42
C ALA A 25 -1.27 0.34 2.37
N TYR A 26 -0.84 -0.66 3.14
CA TYR A 26 0.35 -0.55 3.97
C TYR A 26 1.59 -0.73 3.10
N VAL A 27 2.48 0.24 3.09
CA VAL A 27 3.68 0.23 2.23
C VAL A 27 4.93 0.12 3.10
N LYS A 28 5.77 -0.88 2.79
CA LYS A 28 7.11 -1.04 3.39
C LYS A 28 8.17 -0.84 2.31
N VAL A 29 9.29 -0.26 2.72
CA VAL A 29 10.42 0.03 1.84
C VAL A 29 11.71 -0.35 2.53
N ALA A 30 12.63 -0.98 1.80
CA ALA A 30 14.00 -1.20 2.23
C ALA A 30 14.98 -0.79 1.13
N LEU A 31 16.01 -0.05 1.50
CA LEU A 31 17.06 0.41 0.60
C LEU A 31 18.37 -0.31 0.92
N THR A 32 18.93 -1.02 -0.05
CA THR A 32 20.27 -1.59 0.02
C THR A 32 21.27 -0.70 -0.73
N LEU A 33 22.31 -0.23 -0.01
CA LEU A 33 23.43 0.54 -0.55
C LEU A 33 24.74 -0.11 -0.14
N ASP A 34 25.64 -0.33 -1.10
CA ASP A 34 26.99 -0.85 -0.86
C ASP A 34 27.01 -2.11 0.04
N GLY A 35 25.99 -2.96 -0.08
CA GLY A 35 25.84 -4.21 0.67
C GLY A 35 25.16 -4.09 2.04
N SER A 36 24.83 -2.88 2.50
CA SER A 36 24.06 -2.63 3.73
C SER A 36 22.60 -2.36 3.39
N THR A 37 21.67 -2.98 4.12
CA THR A 37 20.22 -2.79 3.95
C THR A 37 19.65 -1.94 5.08
N PHE A 38 18.82 -0.97 4.72
CA PHE A 38 18.13 -0.06 5.62
C PHE A 38 16.63 -0.20 5.42
N GLU A 39 15.92 -0.67 6.44
CA GLU A 39 14.48 -0.91 6.39
C GLU A 39 13.72 0.27 7.00
N HIS A 40 12.66 0.72 6.32
CA HIS A 40 11.69 1.65 6.88
C HIS A 40 10.52 0.86 7.49
N PRO A 41 9.99 1.24 8.66
CA PRO A 41 8.87 0.54 9.32
C PRO A 41 7.59 0.48 8.46
N GLY A 42 7.51 1.35 7.46
CA GLY A 42 6.36 1.51 6.59
C GLY A 42 5.23 2.31 7.23
N PHE A 43 4.17 2.55 6.48
CA PHE A 43 2.94 3.16 6.97
C PHE A 43 1.79 2.91 5.99
N LEU A 44 0.56 3.15 6.45
CA LEU A 44 -0.64 3.13 5.61
C LEU A 44 -0.67 4.36 4.72
N MET A 45 -0.82 4.16 3.41
CA MET A 45 -0.85 5.20 2.39
C MET A 45 -2.16 5.10 1.61
N ALA A 46 -2.89 6.22 1.48
CA ALA A 46 -4.09 6.27 0.65
C ALA A 46 -3.74 6.20 -0.85
N SER A 47 -4.71 5.83 -1.68
CA SER A 47 -4.53 5.69 -3.14
C SER A 47 -4.16 7.00 -3.84
N ASP A 48 -4.50 8.15 -3.26
CA ASP A 48 -4.24 9.50 -3.78
C ASP A 48 -3.09 10.23 -3.07
N GLU A 49 -2.38 9.55 -2.16
CA GLU A 49 -1.26 10.10 -1.41
C GLU A 49 0.11 9.72 -1.99
N GLU A 50 1.12 10.53 -1.66
CA GLU A 50 2.53 10.22 -1.87
C GLU A 50 3.18 9.89 -0.53
N GLY A 51 3.74 8.69 -0.42
CA GLY A 51 4.50 8.25 0.73
C GLY A 51 5.97 8.61 0.57
N VAL A 52 6.51 9.39 1.50
CA VAL A 52 7.93 9.77 1.53
C VAL A 52 8.65 9.01 2.63
N PHE A 53 9.60 8.17 2.24
CA PHE A 53 10.41 7.34 3.11
C PHE A 53 11.82 7.93 3.15
N VAL A 54 12.26 8.39 4.32
CA VAL A 54 13.57 9.03 4.49
C VAL A 54 14.49 8.10 5.26
N ILE A 55 15.65 7.80 4.67
CA ILE A 55 16.70 6.99 5.28
C ILE A 55 17.97 7.83 5.36
N GLU A 56 18.51 8.01 6.56
CA GLU A 56 19.78 8.71 6.75
C GLU A 56 20.95 7.75 6.60
N HIS A 57 21.84 8.04 5.65
CA HIS A 57 23.06 7.27 5.42
C HIS A 57 24.20 8.16 4.93
N SER A 58 25.39 8.00 5.51
CA SER A 58 26.60 8.73 5.13
C SER A 58 26.40 10.26 5.07
N ASP A 59 25.79 10.83 6.12
CA ASP A 59 25.44 12.26 6.25
C ASP A 59 24.54 12.82 5.14
N LYS A 60 23.80 11.94 4.45
CA LYS A 60 22.85 12.31 3.41
C LYS A 60 21.48 11.70 3.70
N ALA A 61 20.45 12.49 3.42
CA ALA A 61 19.08 12.00 3.37
C ALA A 61 18.84 11.30 2.01
N HIS A 62 18.47 10.04 2.09
CA HIS A 62 17.98 9.24 0.97
C HIS A 62 16.46 9.23 1.03
N GLU A 63 15.82 9.87 0.06
CA GLU A 63 14.37 10.00 -0.02
C GLU A 63 13.86 9.03 -1.07
N ILE A 64 12.95 8.14 -0.68
CA ILE A 64 12.18 7.30 -1.58
C ILE A 64 10.76 7.82 -1.54
N LYS A 65 10.21 8.26 -2.66
CA LYS A 65 8.80 8.64 -2.77
C LYS A 65 8.07 7.56 -3.53
N VAL A 66 6.94 7.13 -3.00
CA VAL A 66 6.08 6.11 -3.61
C VAL A 66 4.70 6.72 -3.80
N SER A 67 4.15 6.59 -5.00
CA SER A 67 2.77 6.99 -5.31
C SER A 67 2.08 5.87 -6.08
N PHE A 68 0.78 5.69 -5.86
CA PHE A 68 0.00 4.72 -6.62
C PHE A 68 -0.42 5.32 -7.97
N ARG A 69 -0.17 4.56 -9.05
CA ARG A 69 -0.84 4.76 -10.34
C ARG A 69 -2.14 3.98 -10.40
N GLU A 70 -2.10 2.79 -9.84
CA GLU A 70 -3.22 1.87 -9.71
C GLU A 70 -3.05 1.08 -8.43
N LEU A 71 -4.10 0.99 -7.62
CA LEU A 71 -4.11 0.24 -6.37
C LEU A 71 -5.20 -0.82 -6.45
N GLY A 72 -4.80 -2.09 -6.48
CA GLY A 72 -5.69 -3.24 -6.56
C GLY A 72 -5.43 -4.26 -5.45
N GLU A 73 -6.36 -5.19 -5.27
CA GLU A 73 -6.28 -6.21 -4.21
C GLU A 73 -5.15 -7.22 -4.43
N SER A 74 -4.81 -7.51 -5.69
CA SER A 74 -3.83 -8.54 -6.06
C SER A 74 -2.49 -7.97 -6.54
N SER A 75 -2.51 -6.81 -7.18
CA SER A 75 -1.32 -6.08 -7.60
C SER A 75 -1.57 -4.58 -7.57
N SER A 76 -0.50 -3.80 -7.58
CA SER A 76 -0.53 -2.35 -7.61
C SER A 76 0.56 -1.84 -8.54
N THR A 77 0.25 -0.84 -9.34
CA THR A 77 1.26 -0.12 -10.13
C THR A 77 1.70 1.09 -9.33
N VAL A 78 2.97 1.16 -8.97
CA VAL A 78 3.55 2.26 -8.19
C VAL A 78 4.58 3.02 -8.99
N LEU A 79 4.58 4.34 -8.85
CA LEU A 79 5.65 5.21 -9.30
C LEU A 79 6.58 5.50 -8.13
N VAL A 80 7.86 5.26 -8.33
CA VAL A 80 8.89 5.38 -7.30
C VAL A 80 9.97 6.36 -7.74
N GLU A 81 10.13 7.42 -6.95
CA GLU A 81 11.24 8.36 -7.09
C GLU A 81 12.29 8.09 -6.02
N TYR A 82 13.56 8.06 -6.41
CA TYR A 82 14.66 8.05 -5.46
C TYR A 82 15.50 9.31 -5.59
N ALA A 83 15.69 10.03 -4.50
CA ALA A 83 16.47 11.25 -4.41
C ALA A 83 17.52 11.17 -3.30
N ILE A 84 18.64 11.87 -3.48
CA ILE A 84 19.69 12.01 -2.47
C ILE A 84 19.91 13.49 -2.23
N GLY A 85 19.69 13.95 -1.00
CA GLY A 85 19.79 15.37 -0.63
C GLY A 85 18.94 16.28 -1.52
N GLY A 86 17.69 15.87 -1.79
CA GLY A 86 16.75 16.61 -2.64
C GLY A 86 17.02 16.55 -4.15
N ARG A 87 17.99 15.75 -4.62
CA ARG A 87 18.26 15.55 -6.05
C ARG A 87 17.80 14.19 -6.51
N THR A 88 16.79 14.15 -7.39
CA THR A 88 16.31 12.93 -8.04
C THR A 88 17.46 12.23 -8.77
N GLN A 89 17.66 10.96 -8.44
CA GLN A 89 18.63 10.08 -9.09
C GLN A 89 17.95 9.26 -10.19
N TRP A 90 16.75 8.76 -9.91
CA TRP A 90 15.92 8.03 -10.87
C TRP A 90 14.45 8.06 -10.45
N LEU A 91 13.59 7.78 -11.43
CA LEU A 91 12.15 7.69 -11.32
C LEU A 91 11.72 6.48 -12.16
N GLU A 92 11.00 5.53 -11.55
CA GLU A 92 10.62 4.28 -12.20
C GLU A 92 9.19 3.89 -11.83
N GLU A 93 8.49 3.26 -12.77
CA GLU A 93 7.18 2.66 -12.54
C GLU A 93 7.34 1.15 -12.48
N LEU A 94 6.70 0.52 -11.49
CA LEU A 94 6.79 -0.92 -11.24
C LEU A 94 5.45 -1.49 -10.80
N GLU A 95 5.17 -2.70 -11.28
CA GLU A 95 4.07 -3.52 -10.80
C GLU A 95 4.53 -4.32 -9.57
N VAL A 96 3.79 -4.17 -8.47
CA VAL A 96 4.05 -4.84 -7.19
C VAL A 96 2.91 -5.80 -6.92
N ALA A 97 3.22 -7.08 -6.73
CA ALA A 97 2.24 -8.05 -6.27
C ALA A 97 1.89 -7.80 -4.79
N ALA A 98 0.61 -7.90 -4.45
CA ALA A 98 0.12 -7.64 -3.10
C ALA A 98 0.83 -8.52 -2.06
N ALA A 99 1.26 -7.90 -0.96
CA ALA A 99 2.00 -8.48 0.15
C ALA A 99 3.29 -9.22 -0.25
N ARG A 100 3.88 -8.90 -1.41
CA ARG A 100 5.14 -9.47 -1.88
C ARG A 100 6.20 -8.39 -2.09
N ASP A 101 7.43 -8.78 -1.80
CA ASP A 101 8.60 -7.94 -2.04
C ASP A 101 8.88 -7.87 -3.55
N THR A 102 8.92 -6.65 -4.05
CA THR A 102 9.32 -6.33 -5.43
C THR A 102 10.63 -5.57 -5.37
N GLU A 103 11.61 -6.03 -6.16
CA GLU A 103 12.96 -5.50 -6.14
C GLU A 103 13.25 -4.67 -7.39
N LEU A 104 13.78 -3.46 -7.19
CA LEU A 104 14.29 -2.59 -8.23
C LEU A 104 15.78 -2.38 -8.01
N SER A 105 16.61 -2.87 -8.93
CA SER A 105 18.07 -2.69 -8.88
C SER A 105 18.54 -1.66 -9.90
N LYS A 106 19.21 -0.60 -9.45
CA LYS A 106 19.79 0.46 -10.28
C LYS A 106 21.21 0.77 -9.82
N GLY A 107 22.19 0.33 -10.62
CA GLY A 107 23.60 0.52 -10.31
C GLY A 107 24.00 -0.21 -9.03
N LYS A 108 24.42 0.54 -8.01
CA LYS A 108 24.79 0.01 -6.68
C LYS A 108 23.65 0.02 -5.67
N SER A 109 22.52 0.61 -6.03
CA SER A 109 21.35 0.73 -5.16
C SER A 109 20.34 -0.35 -5.52
N LYS A 110 19.78 -0.98 -4.51
CA LYS A 110 18.64 -1.88 -4.65
C LYS A 110 17.54 -1.41 -3.72
N LEU A 111 16.34 -1.27 -4.25
CA LEU A 111 15.15 -0.92 -3.50
C LEU A 111 14.22 -2.13 -3.45
N THR A 112 13.74 -2.46 -2.27
CA THR A 112 12.70 -3.46 -2.06
C THR A 112 11.44 -2.74 -1.59
N ILE A 113 10.32 -2.98 -2.26
CA ILE A 113 9.02 -2.41 -1.92
C ILE A 113 8.02 -3.53 -1.70
N ASN A 114 7.20 -3.40 -0.67
CA ASN A 114 6.07 -4.27 -0.40
C ASN A 114 4.83 -3.41 -0.23
N VAL A 115 3.76 -3.74 -0.95
CA VAL A 115 2.46 -3.05 -0.87
C VAL A 115 1.44 -4.09 -0.40
N ASP A 116 0.78 -3.81 0.72
CA ASP A 116 -0.26 -4.67 1.29
C ASP A 116 -1.62 -3.94 1.33
N PRO A 117 -2.49 -4.16 0.34
CA PRO A 117 -3.86 -3.65 0.27
C PRO A 117 -4.75 -4.04 1.46
N GLN A 118 -4.44 -5.14 2.15
CA GLN A 118 -5.26 -5.65 3.26
C GLN A 118 -4.71 -5.21 4.62
N GLY A 119 -3.82 -4.20 4.63
CA GLY A 119 -3.04 -3.74 5.77
C GLY A 119 -3.70 -4.01 7.12
N SER A 120 -3.06 -4.89 7.91
CA SER A 120 -3.45 -5.40 9.23
C SER A 120 -4.32 -6.67 9.34
N LYS A 121 -4.11 -7.68 8.48
CA LYS A 121 -4.03 -9.05 9.04
C LYS A 121 -2.58 -9.35 9.42
N ASP A 122 -2.13 -8.71 10.49
CA ASP A 122 -0.97 -9.19 11.23
C ASP A 122 -1.34 -10.56 11.83
N SER A 123 -1.10 -11.63 11.07
CA SER A 123 -1.07 -13.00 11.60
C SER A 123 0.33 -13.41 12.05
N SER A 124 1.25 -12.45 12.16
CA SER A 124 2.64 -12.66 12.58
C SER A 124 2.89 -12.28 14.04
N ARG A 125 1.95 -11.60 14.70
CA ARG A 125 1.81 -11.69 16.15
C ARG A 125 1.16 -13.02 16.47
N ASP A 126 1.98 -14.00 16.86
CA ASP A 126 1.50 -15.01 17.80
C ASP A 126 0.75 -14.25 18.92
N ASP A 127 -0.43 -14.76 19.29
CA ASP A 127 -1.49 -14.14 20.10
C ASP A 127 -1.08 -13.59 21.50
N GLU A 128 0.20 -13.50 21.84
CA GLU A 128 0.70 -13.18 23.19
C GLU A 128 0.85 -11.68 23.49
N ASP A 129 0.87 -10.80 22.48
CA ASP A 129 1.01 -9.34 22.66
C ASP A 129 -0.24 -8.55 22.23
N LYS A 130 -1.43 -9.12 22.42
CA LYS A 130 -2.63 -8.30 22.55
C LYS A 130 -2.57 -7.65 23.93
N VAL A 131 -2.37 -6.33 23.94
CA VAL A 131 -2.68 -5.54 25.13
C VAL A 131 -4.18 -5.73 25.34
N GLU A 132 -4.56 -6.53 26.35
CA GLU A 132 -5.92 -6.54 26.86
C GLU A 132 -6.28 -5.08 27.14
N GLY A 133 -7.26 -4.56 26.40
CA GLY A 133 -7.99 -3.38 26.88
C GLY A 133 -8.54 -3.72 28.27
N PRO A 134 -8.74 -2.73 29.15
CA PRO A 134 -9.22 -3.02 30.50
C PRO A 134 -10.54 -3.80 30.41
N ASP A 135 -10.51 -5.10 30.70
CA ASP A 135 -11.68 -6.00 30.77
C ASP A 135 -12.56 -5.72 32.01
N HIS A 136 -12.39 -4.55 32.62
CA HIS A 136 -13.18 -4.08 33.74
C HIS A 136 -13.88 -2.79 33.35
N ASP A 137 -15.15 -2.93 32.95
CA ASP A 137 -16.19 -1.88 32.93
C ASP A 137 -16.39 -1.20 34.32
N GLU A 138 -15.60 -1.56 35.34
CA GLU A 138 -15.67 -1.02 36.70
C GLU A 138 -14.70 0.16 36.95
N ASP A 139 -13.76 0.42 36.04
CA ASP A 139 -12.77 1.51 36.15
C ASP A 139 -12.87 2.54 35.00
N ASP A 140 -14.07 2.74 34.42
CA ASP A 140 -14.37 3.93 33.64
C ASP A 140 -14.83 5.07 34.58
N PRO A 141 -13.97 6.05 34.91
CA PRO A 141 -14.37 7.20 35.73
C PRO A 141 -15.35 8.13 35.01
N LEU A 142 -15.73 7.85 33.76
CA LEU A 142 -16.64 8.65 32.94
C LEU A 142 -17.91 7.88 32.50
N GLY A 143 -18.06 6.61 32.87
CA GLY A 143 -19.12 5.70 32.40
C GLY A 143 -20.51 5.88 33.01
N GLY A 144 -20.80 7.03 33.65
CA GLY A 144 -22.05 7.29 34.37
C GLY A 144 -22.89 8.46 33.86
N LEU A 145 -22.47 9.15 32.79
CA LEU A 145 -23.27 10.21 32.18
C LEU A 145 -23.67 9.78 30.77
N LEU A 146 -24.76 9.03 30.66
CA LEU A 146 -25.75 9.11 29.58
C LEU A 146 -26.81 8.01 29.80
N LYS A 147 -27.78 8.35 30.66
CA LYS A 147 -29.16 7.83 30.77
C LYS A 147 -29.44 6.33 30.63
#